data_AF-A0A832U4Y3-F1
#
_entry.id   AF-A0A832U4Y3-F1
#
_cell.length_a   1.000
_cell.length_b   1.000
_cell.length_c   1.000
_cell.angle_alpha   90.00
_cell.angle_beta   90.00
_cell.angle_gamma   90.00
#
_symmetry.space_group_name_H-M   'P 1'
#
loop_
_entity.id
_entity.type
_entity.pdbx_description
1 polymer ?
#
loop_
_entity_poly.entity_id
_entity_poly.type
_entity_poly.pdbx_seq_one_letter_code
_entity_poly.pdbx_strand_id
1 'polypeptide(L)' 'MSKYATISVPVNVKKRLEKAKGDKEWGDFLLELYTERRLLKSKKAFEELASILNAEDLQSMAESSKEFREKFTLS' A
#
# COMPACT_ATOMS: atom_id res chain seq x y z
N MET A 1 9.89 -5.88 -30.53
CA MET A 1 11.14 -5.78 -29.76
C MET A 1 10.86 -5.05 -28.46
N SER A 2 11.18 -5.66 -27.32
CA SER A 2 11.13 -4.97 -26.02
C SER A 2 12.17 -3.84 -26.03
N LYS A 3 11.78 -2.64 -25.60
CA LYS A 3 12.67 -1.48 -25.50
C LYS A 3 13.44 -1.58 -24.18
N TYR A 4 14.75 -1.72 -24.24
CA TYR A 4 15.62 -1.76 -23.06
C TYR A 4 16.21 -0.38 -22.79
N ALA A 5 16.31 -0.02 -21.51
CA ALA A 5 16.95 1.20 -21.05
C ALA A 5 17.97 0.88 -19.95
N THR A 6 19.11 1.56 -19.97
CA THR A 6 20.16 1.38 -18.96
C THR A 6 19.97 2.37 -17.83
N ILE A 7 20.01 1.88 -16.59
CA ILE A 7 20.04 2.73 -15.39
C ILE A 7 21.44 2.69 -14.78
N SER A 8 21.99 3.87 -14.47
CA SER A 8 23.25 3.98 -13.75
C SER A 8 22.98 3.94 -12.25
N VAL A 9 23.65 3.03 -11.55
CA VAL A 9 23.56 2.91 -10.09
C VAL A 9 24.96 2.82 -9.48
N PRO A 10 25.16 3.34 -8.26
CA PRO A 10 26.43 3.17 -7.54
C PRO A 10 26.83 1.70 -7.41
N VAL A 11 28.14 1.42 -7.49
CA VAL A 11 28.67 0.04 -7.50
C VAL A 11 28.28 -0.74 -6.25
N ASN A 12 28.25 -0.08 -5.09
CA ASN A 12 27.80 -0.67 -3.83
C ASN A 12 26.32 -1.05 -3.85
N VAL A 13 25.47 -0.26 -4.52
CA VAL A 13 24.04 -0.54 -4.70
C VAL A 13 23.86 -1.74 -5.62
N LYS A 14 24.54 -1.75 -6.77
CA LYS A 14 24.51 -2.87 -7.72
C LYS A 14 24.89 -4.19 -7.04
N LYS A 15 26.00 -4.22 -6.28
CA LYS A 15 26.46 -5.41 -5.56
C LYS A 15 25.44 -5.94 -4.55
N ARG A 16 24.70 -5.06 -3.87
CA ARG A 16 23.64 -5.47 -2.93
C ARG A 16 22.45 -6.05 -3.66
N LEU A 17 22.02 -5.42 -4.74
CA LEU A 17 20.91 -5.87 -5.56
C LEU A 17 21.23 -7.18 -6.29
N GLU A 18 22.46 -7.39 -6.77
CA GLU A 18 22.89 -8.65 -7.39
C GLU A 18 22.79 -9.83 -6.42
N LYS A 19 23.22 -9.63 -5.17
CA LYS A 19 23.09 -10.66 -4.13
C LYS A 19 21.63 -10.98 -3.80
N ALA A 20 20.77 -9.97 -3.78
CA ALA A 20 19.34 -10.13 -3.48
C ALA A 20 18.54 -10.70 -4.67
N LYS A 21 18.94 -10.38 -5.90
CA LYS A 21 18.33 -10.87 -7.14
C LYS A 21 18.44 -12.39 -7.27
N GLY A 22 19.59 -12.94 -6.87
CA GLY A 22 19.92 -14.34 -7.15
C GLY A 22 19.85 -14.62 -8.65
N ASP A 23 19.14 -15.67 -9.02
CA ASP A 23 19.05 -16.16 -10.40
C ASP A 23 17.98 -15.44 -11.25
N LYS A 24 17.21 -14.50 -10.67
CA LYS A 24 16.13 -13.78 -11.39
C LYS A 24 16.67 -12.84 -12.47
N GLU A 25 15.87 -12.52 -13.49
CA GLU A 25 16.19 -11.44 -14.41
C GLU A 25 16.08 -10.06 -13.71
N TRP A 26 16.86 -9.09 -14.16
CA TRP A 26 16.88 -7.75 -13.58
C TRP A 26 15.53 -7.03 -13.65
N GLY A 27 14.80 -7.19 -14.76
CA GLY A 27 13.50 -6.56 -14.96
C GLY A 27 12.48 -7.06 -13.92
N ASP A 28 12.36 -8.38 -13.81
CA ASP A 28 11.42 -9.02 -12.89
C ASP A 28 11.77 -8.68 -11.44
N PHE A 29 13.04 -8.76 -11.08
CA PHE A 29 13.50 -8.44 -9.73
C PHE A 29 13.21 -6.98 -9.34
N LEU A 30 13.44 -6.02 -10.24
CA LEU A 30 13.17 -4.60 -9.97
C LEU A 30 11.67 -4.32 -9.86
N LEU A 31 10.85 -4.97 -10.69
CA LEU A 31 9.40 -4.86 -10.63
C LEU A 31 8.83 -5.48 -9.35
N GLU A 32 9.33 -6.64 -8.95
CA GLU A 32 8.98 -7.30 -7.69
C GLU A 32 9.34 -6.41 -6.50
N LEU A 33 10.57 -5.91 -6.45
CA LEU A 33 11.05 -5.02 -5.38
C LEU A 33 10.18 -3.75 -5.28
N TYR A 34 9.82 -3.14 -6.40
CA TYR A 34 8.92 -1.99 -6.43
C TYR A 34 7.51 -2.35 -5.94
N THR A 35 6.98 -3.48 -6.39
CA THR A 35 5.62 -3.94 -6.08
C THR A 35 5.49 -4.30 -4.61
N GLU A 36 6.44 -5.04 -4.06
CA GLU A 36 6.47 -5.42 -2.65
C GLU A 36 6.55 -4.19 -1.75
N ARG A 37 7.42 -3.22 -2.08
CA ARG A 37 7.48 -1.96 -1.33
C ARG A 37 6.17 -1.16 -1.41
N ARG A 38 5.50 -1.17 -2.57
CA ARG A 38 4.21 -0.50 -2.77
C ARG A 38 3.10 -1.19 -1.97
N LEU A 39 3.07 -2.52 -1.95
CA LEU A 39 2.14 -3.32 -1.16
C LEU A 39 2.35 -3.10 0.33
N LEU A 40 3.59 -3.11 0.82
CA LEU A 40 3.91 -2.83 2.22
C LEU A 40 3.51 -1.41 2.62
N LYS A 41 3.75 -0.41 1.75
CA LYS A 41 3.32 0.98 2.00
C LYS A 41 1.78 1.10 2.00
N SER A 42 1.11 0.42 1.08
CA SER A 42 -0.36 0.40 1.01
C SER A 42 -0.98 -0.30 2.21
N LYS A 43 -0.40 -1.42 2.65
CA LYS A 43 -0.84 -2.16 3.82
C LYS A 43 -0.66 -1.33 5.08
N LYS A 44 0.49 -0.66 5.24
CA LYS A 44 0.73 0.24 6.37
C LYS A 44 -0.24 1.43 6.38
N ALA A 45 -0.49 2.04 5.22
CA ALA A 45 -1.49 3.11 5.13
C ALA A 45 -2.91 2.61 5.44
N PHE A 46 -3.25 1.39 5.01
CA PHE A 46 -4.53 0.75 5.34
C PHE A 46 -4.64 0.39 6.83
N GLU A 47 -3.56 -0.10 7.45
CA GLU A 47 -3.49 -0.36 8.89
C GLU A 47 -3.56 0.93 9.70
N GLU A 48 -2.93 2.01 9.25
CA GLU A 48 -3.07 3.33 9.86
C GLU A 48 -4.51 3.86 9.75
N LEU A 49 -5.15 3.71 8.58
CA LEU A 49 -6.59 4.04 8.40
C LEU A 49 -7.50 3.15 9.27
N ALA A 50 -7.22 1.86 9.37
CA ALA A 50 -7.96 0.92 10.20
C ALA A 50 -7.72 1.16 11.70
N SER A 51 -6.54 1.64 12.09
CA SER A 51 -6.22 2.02 13.47
C SER A 51 -6.86 3.34 13.89
N ILE A 52 -7.23 4.21 12.93
CA ILE A 52 -7.98 5.44 13.19
C ILE A 52 -9.47 5.13 13.40
N LEU A 53 -10.01 4.08 12.78
CA LEU A 53 -11.39 3.63 12.99
C LEU A 53 -11.45 2.68 14.19
N ASN A 54 -11.48 3.24 15.40
CA ASN A 54 -11.71 2.42 16.59
C ASN A 54 -13.21 2.01 16.66
N ALA A 55 -13.54 0.91 17.33
CA ALA A 55 -14.90 0.36 17.36
C ALA A 55 -15.96 1.38 17.84
N GLU A 56 -15.57 2.35 18.67
CA GLU A 56 -16.39 3.48 19.12
C GLU A 56 -16.76 4.45 17.99
N ASP A 57 -15.87 4.71 17.03
CA ASP A 57 -16.16 5.61 15.89
C ASP A 57 -17.14 4.97 14.92
N LEU A 58 -17.04 3.67 14.71
CA LEU A 58 -17.99 2.89 13.90
C LEU A 58 -19.38 2.84 14.55
N GLN A 59 -19.45 2.78 15.88
CA GLN A 59 -20.71 2.79 16.64
C GLN A 59 -21.37 4.17 16.61
N SER A 60 -20.60 5.25 16.77
CA SER A 60 -21.13 6.63 16.72
C SER A 60 -21.67 7.01 15.34
N MET A 61 -21.03 6.56 14.26
CA MET A 61 -21.54 6.74 12.88
C MET A 61 -22.86 5.99 12.64
N ALA A 62 -23.01 4.79 13.23
CA ALA A 62 -24.23 4.00 13.12
C ALA A 62 -25.39 4.62 13.91
N GLU A 63 -25.13 5.12 15.13
CA GLU A 63 -26.11 5.84 15.95
C GLU A 63 -26.52 7.16 15.29
N SER A 64 -25.58 7.97 14.81
CA SER A 64 -25.87 9.22 14.10
C SER A 64 -26.71 8.98 12.83
N SER A 65 -26.43 7.91 12.08
CA SER A 65 -27.21 7.52 10.89
C SER A 65 -28.62 7.01 11.23
N LYS A 66 -28.84 6.51 12.44
CA LYS A 66 -30.16 6.07 12.93
C LYS A 66 -30.98 7.28 13.39
N GLU A 67 -30.39 8.16 14.20
CA GLU A 67 -31.02 9.39 14.67
C GLU A 67 -31.39 10.33 13.52
N PHE A 68 -30.55 10.42 12.49
CA PHE A 68 -30.84 11.22 11.30
C PHE A 68 -32.09 10.71 10.55
N ARG A 69 -32.23 9.38 10.41
CA ARG A 69 -33.40 8.76 9.76
C ARG A 69 -34.67 8.93 10.58
N GLU A 70 -34.58 8.76 11.90
CA GLU A 70 -35.72 8.94 12.81
C GLU A 70 -36.23 10.39 12.79
N LYS A 71 -35.33 11.38 12.78
CA LYS A 71 -35.69 12.80 12.63
C LYS A 71 -36.30 13.13 11.27
N PHE A 72 -35.86 12.47 10.20
CA PHE A 72 -36.40 12.68 8.85
C PHE A 72 -37.80 12.07 8.65
N THR A 73 -38.15 11.01 9.37
CA THR A 73 -39.52 10.43 9.36
C THR A 73 -40.53 11.20 10.22
N LEU A 74 -40.06 12.12 11.07
CA LEU A 74 -40.91 12.96 11.93
C LEU A 74 -41.18 14.37 11.34
N SER A 75 -40.80 14.63 10.08
CA SER A 75 -41.09 15.86 9.32
C SER A 75 -42.14 15.64 8.25
#